data_AF-A0AAT9HYI9-F1
#
_entry.id   AF-A0AAT9HYI9-F1
#
_cell.length_a   1.000
_cell.length_b   1.000
_cell.length_c   1.000
_cell.angle_alpha   90.00
_cell.angle_beta   90.00
_cell.angle_gamma   90.00
#
_symmetry.space_group_name_H-M   'P 1'
#
loop_
_entity.id
_entity.type
_entity.pdbx_description
1 polymer ?
#
loop_
_entity_poly.entity_id
_entity_poly.type
_entity_poly.pdbx_seq_one_letter_code
_entity_poly.pdbx_strand_id
1 'polypeptide(L)'
;MAGRPVLVRAANVLRQYDEAEVAAVWARLCGRLALGGLLVEGTCDEIGRRHVWVALGPQGPRTVTFATRLGSLERPSDLAERLPKALIHRNVPGEPAHAFLRDFDRAWASAAPYASYGARQRWIRAVRDLAAAGWPVTDGPARWRQGK
;
A
#
# COMPACT_ATOMS: atom_id res chain seq x y z
N MET A 1 31.63 4.44 -15.30
CA MET A 1 30.30 5.05 -15.13
C MET A 1 29.43 4.09 -14.33
N ALA A 2 28.87 4.51 -13.19
CA ALA A 2 27.89 3.69 -12.49
C ALA A 2 26.61 3.58 -13.33
N GLY A 3 26.05 2.37 -13.45
CA GLY A 3 24.81 2.13 -14.20
C GLY A 3 23.61 2.82 -13.56
N ARG A 4 22.55 3.07 -14.35
CA ARG A 4 21.28 3.58 -13.81
C ARG A 4 20.61 2.52 -12.92
N PRO A 5 20.03 2.89 -11.77
CA PRO A 5 19.38 1.94 -10.87
C PRO A 5 18.13 1.32 -11.49
N VAL A 6 17.96 0.00 -11.31
CA VAL A 6 16.72 -0.72 -11.66
C VAL A 6 15.66 -0.64 -10.56
N LEU A 7 16.07 -0.36 -9.33
CA LEU A 7 15.19 -0.23 -8.17
C LEU A 7 15.73 0.84 -7.23
N VAL A 8 14.86 1.77 -6.83
CA VAL A 8 15.10 2.69 -5.71
C VAL A 8 14.06 2.38 -4.64
N ARG A 9 14.50 2.21 -3.39
CA ARG A 9 13.60 2.01 -2.24
C ARG A 9 13.76 3.19 -1.29
N ALA A 10 12.65 3.88 -1.01
CA ALA A 10 12.59 5.06 -0.16
C ALA A 10 11.50 4.87 0.91
N ALA A 11 11.78 4.00 1.89
CA ALA A 11 10.87 3.74 3.01
C ALA A 11 11.14 4.73 4.16
N ASN A 12 10.09 5.38 4.67
CA ASN A 12 10.14 6.43 5.71
C ASN A 12 10.96 7.68 5.34
N VAL A 13 11.28 7.87 4.06
CA VAL A 13 12.13 8.98 3.60
C VAL A 13 11.33 10.24 3.28
N LEU A 14 10.09 10.14 2.80
CA LEU A 14 9.31 11.33 2.44
C LEU A 14 8.37 11.81 3.55
N ARG A 15 8.39 11.14 4.72
CA ARG A 15 7.44 11.43 5.80
C ARG A 15 7.62 12.84 6.39
N GLN A 16 8.84 13.38 6.32
CA GLN A 16 9.21 14.71 6.79
C GLN A 16 9.06 15.82 5.75
N TYR A 17 8.68 15.50 4.52
CA TYR A 17 8.48 16.49 3.45
C TYR A 17 7.07 17.08 3.52
N ASP A 18 6.88 18.22 2.86
CA ASP A 18 5.55 18.73 2.56
C ASP A 18 4.91 17.92 1.42
N GLU A 19 3.58 17.82 1.44
CA GLU A 19 2.84 17.01 0.46
C GLU A 19 3.07 17.48 -0.98
N ALA A 20 3.14 18.81 -1.18
CA ALA A 20 3.39 19.42 -2.48
C ALA A 20 4.78 19.08 -3.06
N GLU A 21 5.76 18.74 -2.21
CA GLU A 21 7.12 18.41 -2.65
C GLU A 21 7.24 16.97 -3.18
N VAL A 22 6.34 16.08 -2.76
CA VAL A 22 6.43 14.64 -3.05
C VAL A 22 6.48 14.37 -4.56
N ALA A 23 5.63 15.05 -5.35
CA ALA A 23 5.57 14.86 -6.79
C ALA A 23 6.89 15.22 -7.49
N ALA A 24 7.54 16.32 -7.07
CA ALA A 24 8.82 16.74 -7.63
C ALA A 24 9.95 15.75 -7.26
N VAL A 25 9.94 15.22 -6.04
CA VAL A 25 10.90 14.19 -5.61
C VAL A 25 10.72 12.89 -6.42
N TRP A 26 9.47 12.45 -6.61
CA TRP A 26 9.16 11.28 -7.45
C TRP A 26 9.66 11.46 -8.88
N ALA A 27 9.37 12.61 -9.53
CA ALA A 27 9.83 12.89 -10.88
C ALA A 27 11.37 12.83 -11.00
N ARG A 28 12.08 13.43 -10.03
CA ARG A 28 13.55 13.42 -9.99
C ARG A 28 14.12 12.01 -9.83
N LEU A 29 13.55 11.19 -8.96
CA LEU A 29 14.02 9.82 -8.72
C LEU A 29 13.69 8.92 -9.92
N CYS A 30 12.46 8.96 -10.43
CA CYS A 30 12.04 8.18 -11.58
C CYS A 30 12.81 8.52 -12.85
N GLY A 31 13.18 9.79 -13.07
CA GLY A 31 13.99 10.23 -14.21
C GLY A 31 15.42 9.67 -14.23
N ARG A 32 15.89 9.06 -13.13
CA ARG A 32 17.22 8.45 -13.02
C ARG A 32 17.20 6.93 -13.13
N LEU A 33 16.01 6.31 -13.17
CA LEU A 33 15.89 4.85 -13.27
C LEU A 33 16.38 4.33 -14.63
N ALA A 34 16.83 3.08 -14.65
CA ALA A 34 16.98 2.32 -15.89
C ALA A 34 15.61 2.10 -16.56
N LEU A 35 15.61 1.70 -17.83
CA LEU A 35 14.38 1.31 -18.53
C LEU A 35 13.69 0.18 -17.77
N GLY A 36 12.41 0.34 -17.48
CA GLY A 36 11.63 -0.63 -16.68
C GLY A 36 11.91 -0.59 -15.17
N GLY A 37 12.80 0.29 -14.70
CA GLY A 37 13.08 0.43 -13.28
C GLY A 37 11.91 0.95 -12.46
N LEU A 38 11.97 0.72 -11.14
CA LEU A 38 10.91 1.11 -10.20
C LEU A 38 11.45 1.95 -9.04
N LEU A 39 10.65 2.93 -8.62
CA LEU A 39 10.74 3.55 -7.31
C LEU A 39 9.68 2.92 -6.41
N VAL A 40 10.07 2.48 -5.22
CA VAL A 40 9.17 2.03 -4.16
C VAL A 40 9.30 3.00 -3.00
N GLU A 41 8.29 3.84 -2.80
CA GLU A 41 8.23 4.83 -1.72
C GLU A 41 7.09 4.45 -0.77
N GLY A 42 7.34 4.52 0.53
CA GLY A 42 6.34 4.06 1.49
C GLY A 42 6.68 4.41 2.92
N THR A 43 5.75 4.10 3.82
CA THR A 43 5.91 4.32 5.26
C THR A 43 5.63 3.03 6.01
N CYS A 44 6.52 2.65 6.94
CA CYS A 44 6.33 1.49 7.81
C CYS A 44 6.31 1.90 9.30
N ASP A 45 5.86 0.98 10.15
CA ASP A 45 6.06 1.08 11.59
C ASP A 45 7.50 0.71 11.98
N GLU A 46 7.84 0.97 13.23
CA GLU A 46 9.20 0.90 13.79
C GLU A 46 9.78 -0.52 13.70
N ILE A 47 8.89 -1.52 13.81
CA ILE A 47 9.23 -2.95 13.79
C ILE A 47 8.94 -3.62 12.44
N GLY A 48 8.49 -2.86 11.44
CA GLY A 48 8.23 -3.34 10.08
C GLY A 48 7.07 -4.32 9.93
N ARG A 49 6.10 -4.33 10.86
CA ARG A 49 4.89 -5.15 10.78
C ARG A 49 3.78 -4.52 9.95
N ARG A 50 3.80 -3.21 9.73
CA ARG A 50 2.81 -2.46 8.96
C ARG A 50 3.55 -1.61 7.94
N HIS A 51 3.19 -1.69 6.67
CA HIS A 51 3.84 -0.90 5.63
C HIS A 51 2.84 -0.64 4.49
N VAL A 52 2.69 0.63 4.12
CA VAL A 52 2.02 1.00 2.87
C VAL A 52 3.00 1.69 1.96
N TRP A 53 3.07 1.26 0.70
CA TRP A 53 3.97 1.86 -0.29
C TRP A 53 3.31 2.03 -1.66
N VAL A 54 3.77 3.03 -2.38
CA VAL A 54 3.51 3.22 -3.81
C VAL A 54 4.67 2.65 -4.61
N ALA A 55 4.37 1.89 -5.65
CA ALA A 55 5.33 1.56 -6.70
C ALA A 55 5.14 2.51 -7.89
N LEU A 56 6.21 3.15 -8.33
CA LEU A 56 6.23 4.12 -9.43
C LEU A 56 7.20 3.68 -10.51
N GLY A 57 6.77 3.79 -11.76
CA GLY A 57 7.67 3.72 -12.92
C GLY A 57 7.92 5.13 -13.49
N PRO A 58 8.71 5.25 -14.57
CA PRO A 58 8.87 6.52 -15.29
C PRO A 58 7.56 7.14 -15.79
N GLN A 59 6.50 6.33 -15.92
CA GLN A 59 5.16 6.73 -16.36
C GLN A 59 4.27 7.22 -15.22
N GLY A 60 4.77 7.21 -13.96
CA GLY A 60 4.03 7.60 -12.77
C GLY A 60 3.67 6.41 -11.85
N PRO A 61 2.77 6.66 -10.88
CA PRO A 61 2.30 5.65 -9.93
C PRO A 61 1.63 4.46 -10.61
N ARG A 62 1.88 3.24 -10.11
CA ARG A 62 1.32 2.00 -10.65
C ARG A 62 0.44 1.27 -9.66
N THR A 63 0.92 1.08 -8.44
CA THR A 63 0.18 0.38 -7.38
C THR A 63 0.41 1.04 -6.03
N VAL A 64 -0.60 0.92 -5.15
CA VAL A 64 -0.45 1.11 -3.71
C VAL A 64 -0.56 -0.26 -3.07
N THR A 65 0.43 -0.69 -2.31
CA THR A 65 0.42 -1.98 -1.62
C THR A 65 0.27 -1.76 -0.12
N PHE A 66 -0.73 -2.42 0.48
CA PHE A 66 -0.98 -2.45 1.91
C PHE A 66 -0.46 -3.77 2.47
N ALA A 67 0.61 -3.73 3.28
CA ALA A 67 1.19 -4.92 3.87
C ALA A 67 1.11 -4.89 5.39
N THR A 68 0.75 -6.02 5.98
CA THR A 68 0.67 -6.15 7.43
C THR A 68 0.96 -7.55 7.94
N ARG A 69 1.51 -7.64 9.15
CA ARG A 69 1.52 -8.88 9.93
C ARG A 69 0.09 -9.17 10.39
N LEU A 70 -0.59 -10.07 9.69
CA LEU A 70 -2.00 -10.42 9.92
C LEU A 70 -2.35 -10.84 11.36
N GLY A 71 -1.41 -11.44 12.10
CA GLY A 71 -1.64 -11.85 13.49
C GLY A 71 -1.78 -10.70 14.48
N SER A 72 -1.47 -9.46 14.09
CA SER A 72 -1.59 -8.25 14.92
C SER A 72 -2.47 -7.18 14.25
N LEU A 73 -3.31 -7.58 13.29
CA LEU A 73 -4.22 -6.68 12.60
C LEU A 73 -5.59 -6.73 13.29
N GLU A 74 -6.07 -5.59 13.80
CA GLU A 74 -7.43 -5.49 14.32
C GLU A 74 -8.40 -5.20 13.17
N ARG A 75 -8.08 -4.18 12.36
CA ARG A 75 -8.78 -3.84 11.12
C ARG A 75 -7.85 -3.24 10.06
N PRO A 76 -8.17 -3.37 8.76
CA PRO A 76 -7.35 -2.82 7.68
C PRO A 76 -7.03 -1.32 7.80
N SER A 77 -7.97 -0.50 8.29
CA SER A 77 -7.73 0.95 8.47
C SER A 77 -6.66 1.30 9.52
N ASP A 78 -6.19 0.34 10.32
CA ASP A 78 -5.01 0.53 11.18
C ASP A 78 -3.72 0.78 10.37
N LEU A 79 -3.75 0.52 9.06
CA LEU A 79 -2.66 0.86 8.13
C LEU A 79 -2.71 2.32 7.67
N ALA A 80 -3.77 3.08 7.98
CA ALA A 80 -3.93 4.47 7.56
C ALA A 80 -2.75 5.34 7.99
N GLU A 81 -2.29 5.19 9.24
CA GLU A 81 -1.13 5.92 9.81
C GLU A 81 0.21 5.63 9.10
N ARG A 82 0.22 4.60 8.24
CA ARG A 82 1.37 4.19 7.42
C ARG A 82 1.18 4.52 5.94
N LEU A 83 0.13 5.26 5.57
CA LEU A 83 0.02 5.81 4.23
C LEU A 83 1.24 6.71 3.94
N PRO A 84 1.81 6.64 2.72
CA PRO A 84 2.89 7.53 2.30
C PRO A 84 2.43 8.98 2.28
N LYS A 85 3.38 9.92 2.27
CA LYS A 85 3.09 11.35 2.39
C LYS A 85 2.09 11.86 1.34
N ALA A 86 2.14 11.30 0.13
CA ALA A 86 1.20 11.61 -0.96
C ALA A 86 -0.27 11.23 -0.69
N LEU A 87 -0.55 10.41 0.32
CA LEU A 87 -1.88 9.85 0.59
C LEU A 87 -2.39 10.12 2.01
N ILE A 88 -1.50 10.30 2.99
CA ILE A 88 -1.88 10.36 4.40
C ILE A 88 -2.85 11.50 4.73
N HIS A 89 -2.61 12.71 4.23
CA HIS A 89 -3.50 13.86 4.47
C HIS A 89 -4.79 13.79 3.64
N ARG A 90 -4.77 13.00 2.56
CA ARG A 90 -5.94 12.72 1.71
C ARG A 90 -6.77 11.56 2.24
N ASN A 91 -6.44 10.99 3.40
CA ASN A 91 -7.28 9.99 4.04
C ASN A 91 -8.47 10.62 4.78
N VAL A 92 -9.32 11.33 4.04
CA VAL A 92 -10.50 12.04 4.53
C VAL A 92 -11.75 11.68 3.70
N PRO A 93 -12.97 11.85 4.22
CA PRO A 93 -14.20 11.57 3.47
C PRO A 93 -14.23 12.27 2.09
N GLY A 94 -14.63 11.54 1.05
CA GLY A 94 -14.65 12.01 -0.33
C GLY A 94 -13.41 11.64 -1.15
N GLU A 95 -12.31 11.27 -0.49
CA GLU A 95 -11.07 10.87 -1.17
C GLU A 95 -10.98 9.34 -1.38
N PRO A 96 -10.34 8.87 -2.47
CA PRO A 96 -10.24 7.44 -2.77
C PRO A 96 -9.54 6.60 -1.70
N ALA A 97 -8.49 7.14 -1.05
CA ALA A 97 -7.76 6.41 -0.01
C ALA A 97 -8.66 6.08 1.20
N HIS A 98 -9.47 7.06 1.61
CA HIS A 98 -10.45 6.89 2.67
C HIS A 98 -11.57 5.93 2.27
N ALA A 99 -12.11 6.06 1.05
CA ALA A 99 -13.12 5.14 0.55
C ALA A 99 -12.61 3.69 0.51
N PHE A 100 -11.38 3.47 0.04
CA PHE A 100 -10.74 2.16 0.00
C PHE A 100 -10.61 1.54 1.41
N LEU A 101 -10.07 2.29 2.38
CA LEU A 101 -9.90 1.77 3.75
C LEU A 101 -11.24 1.49 4.43
N ARG A 102 -12.25 2.34 4.22
CA ARG A 102 -13.62 2.10 4.72
C ARG A 102 -14.20 0.81 4.15
N ASP A 103 -14.08 0.61 2.85
CA ASP A 103 -14.62 -0.59 2.18
C ASP A 103 -13.81 -1.84 2.56
N PHE A 104 -12.51 -1.69 2.81
CA PHE A 104 -11.67 -2.77 3.30
C PHE A 104 -12.06 -3.18 4.73
N ASP A 105 -12.31 -2.22 5.62
CA ASP A 105 -12.83 -2.51 6.97
C ASP A 105 -14.17 -3.25 6.90
N ARG A 106 -15.08 -2.84 6.01
CA ARG A 106 -16.37 -3.52 5.79
C ARG A 106 -16.17 -4.96 5.30
N ALA A 107 -15.29 -5.18 4.32
CA ALA A 107 -14.96 -6.51 3.82
C ALA A 107 -14.33 -7.40 4.91
N TRP A 108 -13.43 -6.84 5.71
CA TRP A 108 -12.79 -7.54 6.83
C TRP A 108 -13.77 -7.91 7.95
N ALA A 109 -14.71 -7.02 8.28
CA ALA A 109 -15.79 -7.30 9.22
C ALA A 109 -16.71 -8.40 8.71
N SER A 110 -17.10 -8.34 7.43
CA SER A 110 -17.94 -9.37 6.78
C SER A 110 -17.26 -10.74 6.72
N ALA A 111 -15.92 -10.75 6.63
CA ALA A 111 -15.10 -11.96 6.65
C ALA A 111 -14.89 -12.55 8.06
N ALA A 112 -15.44 -11.97 9.13
CA ALA A 112 -15.27 -12.46 10.51
C ALA A 112 -15.52 -13.97 10.71
N PRO A 113 -16.50 -14.62 10.05
CA PRO A 113 -16.69 -16.07 10.17
C PRO A 113 -15.48 -16.92 9.74
N TYR A 114 -14.58 -16.38 8.91
CA TYR A 114 -13.35 -17.06 8.49
C TYR A 114 -12.22 -17.00 9.54
N ALA A 115 -12.41 -16.29 10.65
CA ALA A 115 -11.38 -16.16 11.69
C ALA A 115 -10.99 -17.53 12.31
N SER A 116 -11.91 -18.49 12.37
CA SER A 116 -11.65 -19.87 12.81
C SER A 116 -10.63 -20.61 11.94
N TYR A 117 -10.50 -20.23 10.66
CA TYR A 117 -9.50 -20.75 9.72
C TYR A 117 -8.20 -19.92 9.71
N GLY A 118 -8.09 -18.94 10.60
CA GLY A 118 -6.94 -18.07 10.78
C GLY A 118 -7.01 -16.76 10.00
N ALA A 119 -6.27 -15.75 10.50
CA ALA A 119 -6.25 -14.39 9.95
C ALA A 119 -5.88 -14.32 8.45
N ARG A 120 -5.08 -15.28 7.96
CA ARG A 120 -4.73 -15.42 6.54
C ARG A 120 -5.96 -15.72 5.67
N GLN A 121 -6.81 -16.66 6.07
CA GLN A 121 -8.01 -16.99 5.29
C GLN A 121 -9.03 -15.85 5.34
N ARG A 122 -9.19 -15.23 6.52
CA ARG A 122 -9.99 -14.01 6.67
C ARG A 122 -9.50 -12.88 5.76
N TRP A 123 -8.18 -12.66 5.67
CA TRP A 123 -7.59 -11.65 4.80
C TRP A 123 -7.86 -11.93 3.33
N ILE A 124 -7.60 -13.16 2.86
CA ILE A 124 -7.88 -13.56 1.47
C ILE A 124 -9.35 -13.35 1.13
N ARG A 125 -10.27 -13.67 2.06
CA ARG A 125 -11.70 -13.43 1.87
C ARG A 125 -12.01 -11.94 1.73
N ALA A 126 -11.51 -11.10 2.64
CA ALA A 126 -11.73 -9.65 2.58
C ALA A 126 -11.20 -9.03 1.28
N VAL A 127 -10.02 -9.47 0.81
CA VAL A 127 -9.45 -9.00 -0.47
C VAL A 127 -10.29 -9.46 -1.68
N ARG A 128 -10.86 -10.67 -1.65
CA ARG A 128 -11.81 -11.12 -2.68
C ARG A 128 -13.06 -10.26 -2.70
N ASP A 129 -13.60 -9.90 -1.53
CA ASP A 129 -14.80 -9.07 -1.44
C ASP A 129 -14.53 -7.64 -1.94
N LEU A 130 -13.33 -7.08 -1.70
CA LEU A 130 -12.90 -5.81 -2.30
C LEU A 130 -12.85 -5.87 -3.84
N ALA A 131 -12.24 -6.93 -4.39
CA ALA A 131 -12.17 -7.12 -5.84
C ALA A 131 -13.57 -7.28 -6.46
N ALA A 132 -14.46 -8.03 -5.80
CA ALA A 132 -15.85 -8.19 -6.22
C ALA A 132 -16.65 -6.88 -6.13
N ALA A 133 -16.29 -5.98 -5.21
CA ALA A 133 -16.86 -4.65 -5.09
C ALA A 133 -16.32 -3.63 -6.13
N GLY A 134 -15.42 -4.06 -7.02
CA GLY A 134 -14.94 -3.24 -8.15
C GLY A 134 -13.63 -2.50 -7.89
N TRP A 135 -12.98 -2.68 -6.74
CA TRP A 135 -11.63 -2.13 -6.53
C TRP A 135 -10.62 -2.85 -7.44
N PRO A 136 -9.66 -2.14 -8.06
CA PRO A 136 -8.67 -2.71 -8.99
C PRO A 136 -7.55 -3.42 -8.22
N VAL A 137 -7.89 -4.46 -7.46
CA VAL A 137 -6.95 -5.27 -6.69
C VAL A 137 -6.06 -6.06 -7.64
N THR A 138 -4.76 -6.03 -7.42
CA THR A 138 -3.77 -6.75 -8.23
C THR A 138 -3.45 -8.13 -7.64
N ASP A 139 -2.77 -8.96 -8.44
CA ASP A 139 -2.33 -10.31 -8.07
C ASP A 139 -3.49 -11.26 -7.72
N GLY A 140 -3.20 -12.32 -6.97
CA GLY A 140 -4.19 -13.30 -6.55
C GLY A 140 -3.87 -13.91 -5.18
N PRO A 141 -4.64 -14.93 -4.75
CA PRO A 141 -4.55 -15.49 -3.39
C PRO A 141 -3.14 -15.93 -2.97
N ALA A 142 -2.30 -16.37 -3.92
CA ALA A 142 -0.90 -16.75 -3.66
C ALA A 142 -0.03 -15.59 -3.17
N ARG A 143 -0.35 -14.36 -3.59
CA ARG A 143 0.26 -13.12 -3.11
C ARG A 143 -0.44 -12.63 -1.84
N TRP A 144 -1.77 -12.54 -1.86
CA TRP A 144 -2.57 -12.02 -0.75
C TRP A 144 -2.34 -12.76 0.57
N ARG A 145 -2.08 -14.07 0.52
CA ARG A 145 -1.78 -14.88 1.71
C ARG A 145 -0.55 -14.44 2.50
N GLN A 146 0.30 -13.59 1.91
CA GLN A 146 1.47 -12.97 2.55
C GLN A 146 1.09 -11.72 3.37
N GLY A 147 -0.19 -11.36 3.43
CA GLY A 147 -0.69 -10.17 4.12
C GLY A 147 -0.47 -8.88 3.33
N LYS A 148 -0.45 -8.95 2.00
CA LYS A 148 -0.21 -7.84 1.06
C LYS A 148 -0.71 -8.12 -0.34
#